data_AF-A0A8B9JTX5-F1
#
_entry.id   AF-A0A8B9JTX5-F1
#
_cell.length_a   1.000
_cell.length_b   1.000
_cell.length_c   1.000
_cell.angle_alpha   90.00
_cell.angle_beta   90.00
_cell.angle_gamma   90.00
#
_symmetry.space_group_name_H-M   'P 1'
#
loop_
_entity.id
_entity.type
_entity.pdbx_description
1 polymer ?
#
loop_
_entity_poly.entity_id
_entity_poly.type
_entity_poly.pdbx_seq_one_letter_code
_entity_poly.pdbx_strand_id
1 'polypeptide(L)'
;MLTSCFSLSLSLIMFSTRLHFPSDLDELRELAELLKFYKRQHTGYVLLLYCSAYLYKQSFAIPGSSFLNMLAGALFGPWHGLFIACVLTTVGSTNCYLLSRTFGKRHIVRLIPYNFICVRTGAILSEITSLDDIFSWRTLLQLLLIACMALLPGALIRRYKTEEEHNNYMYKSY
;
A
#
# COMPACT_ATOMS: atom_id res chain seq x y z
N MET A 1 15.85 4.60 -19.29
CA MET A 1 16.48 5.58 -18.37
C MET A 1 15.89 5.50 -16.96
N LEU A 2 14.58 5.68 -16.76
CA LEU A 2 13.95 5.63 -15.42
C LEU A 2 14.11 4.29 -14.68
N THR A 3 13.98 3.16 -15.38
CA THR A 3 14.18 1.81 -14.80
C THR A 3 15.63 1.55 -14.41
N SER A 4 16.59 2.08 -15.17
CA SER A 4 18.03 1.94 -14.91
C SER A 4 18.46 2.73 -13.67
N CYS A 5 17.94 3.95 -13.47
CA CYS A 5 18.16 4.72 -12.25
C CYS A 5 17.56 4.01 -11.02
N PHE A 6 16.40 3.38 -11.19
CA PHE A 6 15.74 2.63 -10.11
C PHE A 6 16.53 1.38 -9.70
N SER A 7 17.08 0.64 -10.67
CA SER A 7 17.99 -0.48 -10.38
C SER A 7 19.26 -0.02 -9.67
N LEU A 8 19.85 1.12 -10.07
CA LEU A 8 21.04 1.67 -9.39
C LEU A 8 20.74 2.13 -7.96
N SER A 9 19.60 2.81 -7.75
CA SER A 9 19.13 3.18 -6.41
C SER A 9 18.88 1.94 -5.55
N LEU A 10 18.31 0.87 -6.10
CA LEU A 10 18.08 -0.39 -5.38
C LEU A 10 19.39 -1.12 -5.04
N SER A 11 20.38 -1.12 -5.95
CA SER A 11 21.71 -1.66 -5.71
C SER A 11 22.46 -0.90 -4.61
N LEU A 12 22.33 0.43 -4.56
CA LEU A 12 22.89 1.26 -3.48
C LEU A 12 22.16 1.05 -2.14
N ILE A 13 20.84 0.84 -2.18
CA ILE A 13 19.98 0.51 -1.03
C ILE A 13 20.39 -0.82 -0.39
N MET A 14 20.71 -1.83 -1.20
CA MET A 14 21.06 -3.17 -0.70
C MET A 14 22.37 -3.18 0.08
N PHE A 15 23.33 -2.31 -0.28
CA PHE A 15 24.65 -2.21 0.37
C PHE A 15 24.56 -1.62 1.81
N SER A 16 23.61 -0.72 2.09
CA SER A 16 23.50 -0.06 3.41
C SER A 16 22.96 -0.94 4.53
N THR A 17 22.50 -2.16 4.25
CA THR A 17 21.86 -3.06 5.24
C THR A 17 22.81 -3.63 6.30
N ARG A 18 24.12 -3.33 6.25
CA ARG A 18 25.14 -3.84 7.18
C ARG A 18 25.62 -2.85 8.26
N LEU A 19 25.13 -1.60 8.28
CA LEU A 19 25.44 -0.65 9.36
C LEU A 19 24.26 -0.46 10.31
N HIS A 20 24.50 -0.67 11.60
CA HIS A 20 23.55 -0.35 12.67
C HIS A 20 23.39 1.18 12.75
N PHE A 21 22.16 1.68 12.58
CA PHE A 21 21.89 3.12 12.62
C PHE A 21 21.62 3.58 14.06
N PRO A 22 22.28 4.67 14.51
CA PRO A 22 22.09 5.18 15.85
C PRO A 22 20.64 5.63 16.03
N SER A 23 20.01 5.18 17.10
CA SER A 23 18.66 5.58 17.49
C SER A 23 18.67 6.59 18.63
N ASP A 24 19.83 6.78 19.28
CA ASP A 24 20.05 7.72 20.38
C ASP A 24 21.09 8.81 20.07
N LEU A 25 21.05 9.91 20.83
CA LEU A 25 21.97 11.04 20.66
C LEU A 25 23.42 10.68 20.99
N ASP A 26 23.63 9.81 21.98
CA ASP A 26 24.96 9.34 22.38
C ASP A 26 25.58 8.46 21.28
N GLU A 27 24.79 7.53 20.71
CA GLU A 27 25.22 6.69 19.58
C GLU A 27 25.51 7.55 18.33
N LEU A 28 24.72 8.60 18.10
CA LEU A 28 24.96 9.55 17.00
C LEU A 28 26.30 10.26 17.17
N ARG A 29 26.65 10.64 18.40
CA ARG A 29 27.90 11.32 18.72
C ARG A 29 29.09 10.38 18.54
N GLU A 30 28.98 9.14 18.98
CA GLU A 30 30.01 8.11 18.77
C GLU A 30 30.21 7.83 17.28
N LEU A 31 29.11 7.68 16.52
CA LEU A 31 29.17 7.52 15.06
C LEU A 31 29.80 8.75 14.38
N ALA A 32 29.46 9.96 14.82
CA ALA A 32 30.02 11.19 14.29
C ALA A 32 31.53 11.25 14.51
N GLU A 33 32.02 10.93 15.70
CA GLU A 33 33.46 10.88 16.00
C GLU A 33 34.17 9.80 15.17
N LEU A 34 33.56 8.61 15.03
CA LEU A 34 34.10 7.52 14.21
C LEU A 34 34.20 7.94 12.74
N LEU A 35 33.12 8.45 12.15
CA LEU A 35 33.13 8.92 10.76
C LEU A 35 34.08 10.12 10.57
N LYS A 36 34.21 11.00 11.57
CA LYS A 36 35.10 12.17 11.49
C LYS A 36 36.58 11.76 11.55
N PHE A 37 36.91 10.74 12.34
CA PHE A 37 38.23 10.11 12.32
C PHE A 37 38.54 9.48 10.96
N TYR A 38 37.62 8.68 10.41
CA TYR A 38 37.76 8.05 9.09
C TYR A 38 37.78 9.07 7.93
N LYS A 39 37.08 10.20 8.05
CA LYS A 39 37.04 11.27 7.05
C LYS A 39 38.44 11.83 6.77
N ARG A 40 39.30 11.90 7.79
CA ARG A 40 40.67 12.43 7.68
C ARG A 40 41.54 11.63 6.72
N GLN A 41 41.27 10.33 6.59
CA GLN A 41 42.03 9.43 5.73
C GLN A 41 41.35 9.23 4.36
N HIS A 42 40.01 9.13 4.33
CA HIS A 42 39.25 8.95 3.07
C HIS A 42 37.89 9.68 3.08
N THR A 43 37.89 10.97 2.71
CA THR A 43 36.68 11.79 2.68
C THR A 43 35.61 11.29 1.70
N GLY A 44 36.00 10.80 0.52
CA GLY A 44 35.05 10.31 -0.49
C GLY A 44 34.26 9.08 -0.04
N TYR A 45 34.91 8.17 0.69
CA TYR A 45 34.24 6.98 1.23
C TYR A 45 33.18 7.35 2.27
N VAL A 46 33.51 8.27 3.19
CA VAL A 46 32.56 8.77 4.22
C VAL A 46 31.38 9.48 3.58
N LEU A 47 31.60 10.27 2.53
CA LEU A 47 30.52 10.92 1.78
C LEU A 47 29.60 9.87 1.12
N LEU A 48 30.15 8.86 0.45
CA LEU A 48 29.34 7.79 -0.16
C LEU A 48 28.55 7.00 0.86
N LEU A 49 29.14 6.70 2.02
CA LEU A 49 28.50 5.97 3.11
C LEU A 49 27.37 6.80 3.73
N TYR A 50 27.60 8.10 3.93
CA TYR A 50 26.55 9.04 4.35
C TYR A 50 25.43 9.14 3.32
N CYS A 51 25.77 9.23 2.03
CA CYS A 51 24.79 9.37 0.97
C CYS A 51 23.89 8.14 0.84
N SER A 52 24.47 6.94 0.88
CA SER A 52 23.72 5.69 0.78
C SER A 52 22.78 5.51 1.96
N ALA A 53 23.28 5.74 3.17
CA ALA A 53 22.53 5.78 4.42
C ALA A 53 21.31 6.71 4.37
N TYR A 54 21.52 7.93 3.91
CA TYR A 54 20.49 8.95 3.82
C TYR A 54 19.41 8.55 2.80
N LEU A 55 19.82 8.19 1.59
CA LEU A 55 18.88 7.79 0.54
C LEU A 55 18.08 6.56 0.94
N TYR A 56 18.69 5.62 1.66
CA TYR A 56 18.00 4.46 2.22
C TYR A 56 16.87 4.90 3.16
N LYS A 57 17.18 5.63 4.24
CA LYS A 57 16.15 6.07 5.21
C LYS A 57 15.06 6.93 4.54
N GLN A 58 15.45 7.82 3.63
CA GLN A 58 14.52 8.72 2.96
C GLN A 58 13.62 8.00 1.94
N SER A 59 14.14 7.01 1.21
CA SER A 59 13.38 6.27 0.19
C SER A 59 12.33 5.34 0.80
N PHE A 60 12.61 4.79 1.99
CA PHE A 60 11.68 3.92 2.72
C PHE A 60 10.83 4.66 3.76
N ALA A 61 10.92 6.00 3.82
CA ALA A 61 10.23 6.84 4.79
C ALA A 61 10.43 6.36 6.25
N ILE A 62 11.64 5.90 6.58
CA ILE A 62 11.97 5.43 7.93
C ILE A 62 12.14 6.65 8.83
N PRO A 63 11.43 6.74 9.96
CA PRO A 63 11.58 7.85 10.90
C PRO A 63 13.04 7.93 11.41
N GLY A 64 13.58 9.15 11.53
CA GLY A 64 14.95 9.39 12.00
C GLY A 64 15.94 9.94 10.95
N SER A 65 15.48 10.45 9.81
CA SER A 65 16.33 11.20 8.86
C SER A 65 16.87 12.53 9.45
N SER A 66 16.19 13.07 10.46
CA SER A 66 16.64 14.26 11.21
C SER A 66 18.01 14.07 11.86
N PHE A 67 18.31 12.88 12.40
CA PHE A 67 19.63 12.57 12.98
C PHE A 67 20.74 12.59 11.93
N LEU A 68 20.45 12.14 10.69
CA LEU A 68 21.39 12.23 9.58
C LEU A 68 21.63 13.66 9.10
N ASN A 69 20.63 14.55 9.18
CA ASN A 69 20.83 15.98 8.93
C ASN A 69 21.75 16.61 10.00
N MET A 70 21.57 16.26 11.28
CA MET A 70 22.48 16.69 12.35
C MET A 70 23.90 16.15 12.15
N LEU A 71 24.03 14.88 11.76
CA LEU A 71 25.30 14.24 11.43
C LEU A 71 26.03 14.95 10.28
N ALA A 72 25.32 15.35 9.22
CA ALA A 72 25.90 16.15 8.14
C ALA A 72 26.48 17.48 8.63
N GLY A 73 25.76 18.17 9.54
CA GLY A 73 26.26 19.38 10.18
C GLY A 73 27.53 19.13 10.99
N ALA A 74 27.58 18.03 11.75
CA ALA A 74 28.74 17.65 12.55
C ALA A 74 29.97 17.25 11.71
N LEU A 75 29.76 16.61 10.55
CA LEU A 75 30.81 16.07 9.68
C LEU A 75 31.35 17.07 8.65
N PHE A 76 30.46 17.83 8.01
CA PHE A 76 30.81 18.71 6.90
C PHE A 76 30.70 20.19 7.26
N GLY A 77 30.18 20.52 8.45
CA GLY A 77 29.91 21.88 8.88
C GLY A 77 28.52 22.35 8.44
N PRO A 78 28.06 23.50 8.96
CA PRO A 78 26.69 23.96 8.79
C PRO A 78 26.33 24.25 7.32
N TRP A 79 27.17 24.96 6.58
CA TRP A 79 26.87 25.35 5.20
C TRP A 79 26.99 24.20 4.21
N HIS A 80 28.09 23.43 4.27
CA HIS A 80 28.30 22.29 3.36
C HIS A 80 27.36 21.12 3.70
N GLY A 81 27.14 20.87 4.99
CA GLY A 81 26.20 19.86 5.46
C GLY A 81 24.78 20.16 5.00
N LEU A 82 24.33 21.41 5.09
CA LEU A 82 23.03 21.85 4.58
C LEU A 82 22.90 21.59 3.07
N PHE A 83 23.88 22.03 2.27
CA PHE A 83 23.83 21.86 0.83
C PHE A 83 23.73 20.38 0.42
N ILE A 84 24.58 19.54 1.01
CA ILE A 84 24.57 18.09 0.79
C ILE A 84 23.23 17.51 1.24
N ALA A 85 22.76 17.82 2.45
CA ALA A 85 21.48 17.35 2.97
C ALA A 85 20.31 17.71 2.05
N CYS A 86 20.21 18.96 1.58
CA CYS A 86 19.14 19.39 0.67
C CYS A 86 19.11 18.61 -0.64
N VAL A 87 20.28 18.42 -1.26
CA VAL A 87 20.38 17.64 -2.51
C VAL A 87 19.93 16.19 -2.25
N LEU A 88 20.40 15.59 -1.17
CA LEU A 88 20.03 14.23 -0.78
C LEU A 88 18.57 14.08 -0.40
N THR A 89 17.97 15.05 0.30
CA THR A 89 16.54 15.07 0.59
C THR A 89 15.72 15.10 -0.69
N THR A 90 16.12 15.95 -1.65
CA THR A 90 15.44 16.09 -2.94
C THR A 90 15.50 14.79 -3.74
N VAL A 91 16.68 14.18 -3.84
CA VAL A 91 16.86 12.90 -4.56
C VAL A 91 16.11 11.77 -3.86
N GLY A 92 16.21 11.69 -2.53
CA GLY A 92 15.54 10.64 -1.73
C GLY A 92 14.02 10.71 -1.77
N SER A 93 13.44 11.91 -1.68
CA SER A 93 11.98 12.11 -1.80
C SER A 93 11.48 11.82 -3.21
N THR A 94 12.24 12.22 -4.23
CA THR A 94 11.96 11.87 -5.64
C THR A 94 11.93 10.36 -5.84
N ASN A 95 12.90 9.64 -5.26
CA ASN A 95 12.95 8.18 -5.32
C ASN A 95 11.76 7.54 -4.59
N CYS A 96 11.41 8.02 -3.39
CA CYS A 96 10.22 7.59 -2.65
C CYS A 96 8.93 7.77 -3.48
N TYR A 97 8.77 8.92 -4.13
CA TYR A 97 7.61 9.20 -5.00
C TYR A 97 7.55 8.24 -6.20
N LEU A 98 8.68 7.96 -6.85
CA LEU A 98 8.73 7.00 -7.95
C LEU A 98 8.42 5.57 -7.51
N LEU A 99 8.93 5.15 -6.35
CA LEU A 99 8.63 3.86 -5.73
C LEU A 99 7.12 3.75 -5.44
N SER A 100 6.55 4.76 -4.78
CA SER A 100 5.12 4.84 -4.48
C SER A 100 4.27 4.87 -5.75
N ARG A 101 4.69 5.58 -6.80
CA ARG A 101 3.95 5.64 -8.06
C ARG A 101 3.92 4.31 -8.81
N THR A 102 4.99 3.51 -8.73
CA THR A 102 5.09 2.21 -9.39
C THR A 102 4.35 1.10 -8.63
N PHE A 103 4.52 1.01 -7.31
CA PHE A 103 3.84 0.00 -6.48
C PHE A 103 2.41 0.39 -6.10
N GLY A 104 2.17 1.67 -5.81
CA GLY A 104 0.89 2.22 -5.38
C GLY A 104 -0.18 2.13 -6.46
N LYS A 105 0.14 2.38 -7.73
CA LYS A 105 -0.84 2.24 -8.83
C LYS A 105 -1.38 0.81 -8.94
N ARG A 106 -0.56 -0.21 -8.64
CA ARG A 106 -0.96 -1.63 -8.70
C ARG A 106 -1.76 -2.07 -7.47
N HIS A 107 -1.43 -1.54 -6.29
CA HIS A 107 -2.12 -1.88 -5.04
C HIS A 107 -3.42 -1.09 -4.81
N ILE A 108 -3.44 0.20 -5.11
CA ILE A 108 -4.60 1.09 -4.87
C ILE A 108 -5.82 0.66 -5.68
N VAL A 109 -5.63 0.25 -6.95
CA VAL A 109 -6.72 -0.24 -7.81
C VAL A 109 -7.40 -1.50 -7.23
N ARG A 110 -6.68 -2.27 -6.40
CA ARG A 110 -7.19 -3.49 -5.78
C ARG A 110 -7.75 -3.27 -4.37
N LEU A 111 -7.18 -2.34 -3.60
CA LEU A 111 -7.59 -2.08 -2.20
C LEU A 111 -8.75 -1.09 -2.05
N ILE A 112 -8.85 -0.06 -2.90
CA ILE A 112 -9.94 0.93 -2.81
C ILE A 112 -11.33 0.31 -2.89
N PRO A 113 -11.66 -0.57 -3.87
CA PRO A 113 -13.01 -1.14 -3.92
C PRO A 113 -13.32 -2.00 -2.70
N TYR A 114 -12.33 -2.75 -2.17
CA TYR A 114 -12.49 -3.58 -0.98
C TYR A 114 -12.76 -2.75 0.29
N ASN A 115 -11.94 -1.72 0.54
CA ASN A 115 -12.12 -0.84 1.69
C ASN A 115 -13.43 -0.04 1.61
N PHE A 116 -13.85 0.38 0.41
CA PHE A 116 -15.14 1.05 0.21
C PHE A 116 -16.33 0.13 0.52
N ILE A 117 -16.31 -1.11 0.05
CA ILE A 117 -17.36 -2.10 0.36
C ILE A 117 -17.40 -2.36 1.87
N CYS A 118 -16.26 -2.52 2.53
CA CYS A 118 -16.16 -2.73 3.98
C CYS A 118 -16.76 -1.57 4.79
N VAL A 119 -16.40 -0.33 4.45
CA VAL A 119 -16.94 0.87 5.12
C VAL A 119 -18.43 1.03 4.86
N ARG A 120 -18.91 0.74 3.64
CA ARG A 120 -20.34 0.81 3.30
C ARG A 120 -21.15 -0.25 4.04
N THR A 121 -20.63 -1.47 4.16
CA THR A 121 -21.23 -2.52 5.00
C THR A 121 -21.24 -2.11 6.47
N GLY A 122 -20.18 -1.48 6.97
CA GLY A 122 -20.13 -0.93 8.33
C GLY A 122 -21.13 0.21 8.56
N ALA A 123 -21.34 1.09 7.58
CA ALA A 123 -22.35 2.14 7.63
C ALA A 123 -23.78 1.56 7.64
N ILE A 124 -24.04 0.56 6.78
CA ILE A 124 -25.30 -0.18 6.79
C ILE A 124 -25.51 -0.88 8.13
N LEU A 125 -24.45 -1.45 8.73
CA LEU A 125 -24.49 -2.11 10.05
C LEU A 125 -24.72 -1.12 11.20
N SER A 126 -24.23 0.12 11.08
CA SER A 126 -24.44 1.20 12.06
C SER A 126 -25.86 1.79 12.02
N GLU A 127 -26.61 1.57 10.95
CA GLU A 127 -28.00 2.01 10.81
C GLU A 127 -29.00 1.00 11.42
N ILE A 128 -28.54 -0.22 11.75
CA ILE A 128 -29.39 -1.33 12.25
C ILE A 128 -29.53 -1.39 13.78
N THR A 129 -29.41 -0.25 14.48
CA THR A 129 -29.80 -0.12 15.90
C THR A 129 -31.16 0.57 16.05
N SER A 130 -32.16 0.09 15.33
CA SER A 130 -33.58 0.29 15.69
C SER A 130 -34.39 -0.89 15.16
N LEU A 131 -34.68 -1.84 16.05
CA LEU A 131 -35.34 -3.12 15.76
C LEU A 131 -36.87 -3.03 15.63
N ASP A 132 -37.47 -1.84 15.62
CA ASP A 132 -38.93 -1.65 15.49
C ASP A 132 -39.42 -1.38 14.06
N ASP A 133 -38.56 -0.95 13.13
CA ASP A 133 -38.97 -0.66 11.73
C ASP A 133 -38.81 -1.86 10.77
N ILE A 134 -38.08 -2.90 11.18
CA ILE A 134 -37.79 -4.08 10.34
C ILE A 134 -39.03 -4.98 10.14
N PHE A 135 -39.99 -4.96 11.07
CA PHE A 135 -41.22 -5.76 10.98
C PHE A 135 -42.45 -4.95 10.54
N SER A 136 -42.27 -3.92 9.70
CA SER A 136 -43.42 -3.28 9.06
C SER A 136 -44.05 -4.22 8.03
N TRP A 137 -45.36 -4.44 8.13
CA TRP A 137 -46.15 -5.39 7.31
C TRP A 137 -46.03 -5.17 5.79
N ARG A 138 -45.49 -4.00 5.38
CA ARG A 138 -45.26 -3.61 3.99
C ARG A 138 -44.04 -4.30 3.36
N THR A 139 -42.92 -4.47 4.08
CA THR A 139 -41.72 -5.14 3.55
C THR A 139 -41.92 -6.66 3.47
N LEU A 140 -42.64 -7.24 4.42
CA LEU A 140 -43.05 -8.65 4.37
C LEU A 140 -43.97 -8.94 3.18
N LEU A 141 -44.94 -8.06 2.89
CA LEU A 141 -45.78 -8.14 1.69
C LEU A 141 -44.97 -7.99 0.39
N GLN A 142 -43.96 -7.13 0.35
CA GLN A 142 -43.10 -6.97 -0.84
C GLN A 142 -42.20 -8.17 -1.09
N LEU A 143 -41.61 -8.76 -0.05
CA LEU A 143 -40.81 -9.98 -0.18
C LEU A 143 -41.65 -11.18 -0.63
N LEU A 144 -42.89 -11.29 -0.13
CA LEU A 144 -43.86 -12.29 -0.59
C LEU A 144 -44.23 -12.11 -2.08
N LEU A 145 -44.45 -10.87 -2.52
CA LEU A 145 -44.75 -10.57 -3.92
C LEU A 145 -43.59 -10.91 -4.86
N ILE A 146 -42.34 -10.60 -4.48
CA ILE A 146 -41.15 -10.94 -5.26
C ILE A 146 -40.99 -12.47 -5.34
N ALA A 147 -41.22 -13.18 -4.23
CA ALA A 147 -41.20 -14.64 -4.21
C ALA A 147 -42.26 -15.25 -5.13
N CYS A 148 -43.50 -14.76 -5.10
CA CYS A 148 -44.57 -15.20 -6.02
C CYS A 148 -44.23 -14.91 -7.49
N MET A 149 -43.70 -13.72 -7.80
CA MET A 149 -43.31 -13.35 -9.16
C MET A 149 -42.13 -14.19 -9.68
N ALA A 150 -41.17 -14.55 -8.81
CA ALA A 150 -40.06 -15.44 -9.16
C ALA A 150 -40.49 -16.91 -9.31
N LEU A 151 -41.59 -17.32 -8.66
CA LEU A 151 -42.15 -18.67 -8.77
C LEU A 151 -43.02 -18.86 -10.03
N LEU A 152 -43.57 -17.79 -10.62
CA LEU A 152 -44.33 -17.84 -11.88
C LEU A 152 -43.54 -18.45 -13.05
N PRO A 153 -42.29 -18.03 -13.36
CA PRO A 153 -41.52 -18.66 -14.43
C PRO A 153 -41.15 -20.12 -14.08
N GLY A 154 -40.87 -20.42 -12.80
CA GLY A 154 -40.52 -21.77 -12.35
C GLY A 154 -41.67 -22.78 -12.45
N ALA A 155 -42.91 -22.37 -12.12
CA ALA A 155 -44.08 -23.22 -12.21
C ALA A 155 -44.54 -23.46 -13.66
N LEU A 156 -44.39 -22.46 -14.54
CA LEU A 156 -44.72 -22.59 -15.97
C LEU A 156 -43.71 -23.45 -16.72
N ILE A 157 -42.41 -23.31 -16.44
CA ILE A 157 -41.36 -24.16 -17.04
C ILE A 157 -41.51 -25.62 -16.62
N ARG A 158 -41.95 -25.88 -15.38
CA ARG A 158 -42.20 -27.26 -14.92
C ARG A 158 -43.43 -27.89 -15.58
N ARG A 159 -44.43 -27.09 -15.95
CA ARG A 159 -45.58 -27.56 -16.75
C ARG A 159 -45.18 -27.84 -18.21
N TYR A 160 -44.33 -27.00 -18.80
CA TYR A 160 -43.80 -27.21 -20.16
C TYR A 160 -42.92 -28.46 -20.25
N LYS A 161 -42.02 -28.66 -19.28
CA LYS A 161 -41.08 -29.80 -19.29
C LYS A 161 -41.79 -31.15 -19.15
N THR A 162 -42.92 -31.22 -18.45
CA THR A 162 -43.70 -32.47 -18.31
C THR A 162 -44.49 -32.83 -19.58
N GLU A 163 -44.90 -31.86 -20.40
CA GLU A 163 -45.49 -32.16 -21.73
C GLU A 163 -44.42 -32.57 -22.76
N GLU A 164 -43.24 -31.95 -22.72
CA GLU A 164 -42.14 -32.29 -23.63
C GLU A 164 -41.58 -33.69 -23.40
N GLU A 165 -41.52 -34.15 -22.14
CA GLU A 165 -41.10 -35.52 -21.82
C GLU A 165 -42.13 -36.55 -22.30
N HIS A 166 -43.45 -36.31 -22.18
CA HIS A 166 -44.47 -37.25 -22.64
C HIS A 166 -44.49 -37.43 -24.17
N ASN A 167 -44.28 -36.36 -24.94
CA ASN A 167 -44.30 -36.42 -26.41
C ASN A 167 -43.08 -37.15 -26.99
N ASN A 168 -41.92 -37.09 -26.32
CA ASN A 168 -40.68 -37.73 -26.76
C ASN A 168 -40.70 -39.27 -26.53
N TYR A 169 -41.43 -39.77 -25.53
CA TYR A 169 -41.63 -41.21 -25.35
C TYR A 169 -42.57 -41.82 -26.42
N MET A 170 -43.45 -41.03 -27.05
CA MET A 170 -44.36 -41.50 -28.10
C MET A 170 -43.68 -41.63 -29.47
N TYR A 171 -42.68 -40.78 -29.76
CA TYR A 171 -41.93 -40.81 -31.03
C TYR A 171 -40.87 -41.92 -31.10
N LYS A 172 -40.46 -42.49 -29.96
CA LYS A 172 -39.39 -43.51 -29.90
C LYS A 172 -39.89 -44.96 -30.02
N SER A 173 -41.21 -45.17 -30.21
CA SER A 173 -41.85 -46.49 -30.31
C SER A 173 -42.43 -46.82 -31.70
N TYR A 174 -42.11 -46.04 -32.74
CA TYR A 174 -42.42 -46.32 -34.14
C TYR A 174 -41.15 -46.40 -34.98
#